data_AF-A0AAW5N2X4-F1
#
_entry.id   AF-A0AAW5N2X4-F1
#
_cell.length_a   1.000
_cell.length_b   1.000
_cell.length_c   1.000
_cell.angle_alpha   90.00
_cell.angle_beta   90.00
_cell.angle_gamma   90.00
#
_symmetry.space_group_name_H-M   'P 1'
#
loop_
_entity.id
_entity.type
_entity.pdbx_description
1 polymer ?
#
loop_
_entity_poly.entity_id
_entity_poly.type
_entity_poly.pdbx_seq_one_letter_code
_entity_poly.pdbx_strand_id
1 'polypeptide(L)' 'VRMDLINKKYLADVAMVIVIDKSGSMSFAERGRQKIDLADEGGARIVSLLKDSDQLGALAVDSVPKWAFELQHLNDKQQ' A
#
# COMPACT_ATOMS: atom_id res chain seq x y z
N VAL A 1 -41.62 -2.41 -22.05
CA VAL A 1 -40.80 -1.94 -20.92
C VAL A 1 -39.41 -2.52 -21.09
N ARG A 2 -38.37 -1.70 -21.26
CA ARG A 2 -36.98 -2.15 -21.37
C ARG A 2 -36.34 -1.87 -20.01
N MET A 3 -36.07 -2.93 -19.24
CA MET A 3 -35.42 -2.81 -17.93
C MET A 3 -33.91 -2.87 -18.14
N ASP A 4 -33.25 -1.72 -18.06
CA ASP A 4 -31.79 -1.62 -17.95
C ASP A 4 -31.41 -1.76 -16.47
N LEU A 5 -31.09 -2.99 -16.05
CA LEU A 5 -30.52 -3.26 -14.73
C LEU A 5 -29.05 -2.82 -14.73
N ILE A 6 -28.81 -1.56 -14.40
CA ILE A 6 -27.46 -1.08 -14.06
C ILE A 6 -27.09 -1.69 -12.71
N ASN A 7 -26.51 -2.88 -12.73
CA ASN A 7 -25.95 -3.54 -11.55
C ASN A 7 -24.75 -2.71 -11.07
N LYS A 8 -24.99 -1.72 -10.21
CA LYS A 8 -23.91 -1.04 -9.48
C LYS A 8 -23.28 -2.08 -8.55
N LYS A 9 -22.17 -2.68 -8.97
CA LYS A 9 -21.28 -3.41 -8.08
C LYS A 9 -20.81 -2.43 -7.00
N TYR A 10 -21.40 -2.52 -5.81
CA TYR A 10 -20.83 -1.90 -4.63
C TYR A 10 -19.53 -2.63 -4.32
N LEU A 11 -18.40 -2.04 -4.72
CA LEU A 11 -17.09 -2.48 -4.31
C LEU A 11 -16.88 -1.93 -2.90
N ALA A 12 -16.81 -2.82 -1.91
CA ALA A 12 -16.48 -2.43 -0.54
C ALA A 12 -15.13 -1.69 -0.51
N ASP A 13 -14.99 -0.78 0.45
CA ASP A 13 -13.72 -0.14 0.75
C ASP A 13 -12.81 -1.14 1.47
N VAL A 14 -11.53 -1.09 1.17
CA VAL A 14 -10.51 -2.01 1.70
C VAL A 14 -9.48 -1.23 2.49
N ALA A 15 -9.05 -1.79 3.62
CA ALA A 15 -7.87 -1.34 4.34
C ALA A 15 -6.68 -2.27 4.05
N MET A 16 -5.55 -1.71 3.64
CA MET A 16 -4.32 -2.44 3.35
C MET A 16 -3.16 -1.92 4.20
N VAL A 17 -2.41 -2.84 4.83
CA VAL A 17 -1.20 -2.51 5.57
C VAL A 17 -0.02 -3.26 4.96
N ILE A 18 1.00 -2.52 4.53
CA ILE A 18 2.24 -3.08 3.99
C ILE A 18 3.26 -3.19 5.12
N VAL A 19 3.80 -4.38 5.37
CA VAL A 19 4.85 -4.60 6.37
C VAL A 19 6.18 -4.80 5.65
N ILE A 20 7.09 -3.85 5.81
CA ILE A 20 8.41 -3.83 5.17
C ILE A 20 9.46 -4.23 6.22
N ASP A 21 10.14 -5.36 5.98
CA ASP A 21 11.34 -5.70 6.74
C ASP A 21 12.45 -4.68 6.43
N LYS A 22 13.10 -4.15 7.47
CA LYS A 22 14.25 -3.22 7.39
C LYS A 22 15.50 -3.84 8.03
N SER A 23 15.57 -5.17 8.08
CA SER A 23 16.77 -5.88 8.49
C SER A 23 17.99 -5.44 7.67
N GLY A 24 19.20 -5.61 8.22
CA GLY A 24 20.43 -5.22 7.52
C GLY A 24 20.58 -5.84 6.12
N SER A 25 19.89 -6.97 5.85
CA SER A 25 19.84 -7.63 4.54
C SER A 25 19.13 -6.81 3.43
N MET A 26 18.26 -5.88 3.80
CA MET A 26 17.47 -5.06 2.87
C MET A 26 18.27 -3.89 2.27
N SER A 27 19.37 -3.52 2.92
CA SER A 27 20.37 -2.56 2.40
C SER A 27 21.37 -3.20 1.44
N PHE A 28 21.37 -4.53 1.30
CA PHE A 28 22.22 -5.19 0.31
C PHE A 28 21.61 -5.05 -1.08
N ALA A 29 22.48 -4.80 -2.06
CA ALA A 29 22.09 -4.81 -3.46
C ALA A 29 21.90 -6.25 -3.93
N GLU A 30 20.76 -6.52 -4.56
CA GLU A 30 20.49 -7.75 -5.28
C GLU A 30 20.24 -7.39 -6.74
N ARG A 31 21.01 -8.00 -7.67
CA ARG A 31 20.97 -7.67 -9.10
C ARG A 31 21.19 -6.17 -9.41
N GLY A 32 22.03 -5.49 -8.62
CA GLY A 32 22.41 -4.09 -8.84
C GLY A 32 21.43 -3.03 -8.33
N ARG A 33 20.34 -3.42 -7.64
CA ARG A 33 19.43 -2.50 -6.94
C ARG A 33 19.30 -2.90 -5.47
N GLN A 34 19.07 -1.94 -4.57
CA GLN A 34 18.82 -2.30 -3.18
C GLN A 34 17.44 -2.95 -3.07
N LYS A 35 17.30 -3.96 -2.20
CA LYS A 35 16.01 -4.64 -2.01
C LYS A 35 14.94 -3.70 -1.49
N ILE A 36 15.33 -2.69 -0.71
CA ILE A 36 14.43 -1.64 -0.25
C ILE A 36 13.84 -0.80 -1.40
N ASP A 37 14.65 -0.46 -2.41
CA ASP A 37 14.17 0.29 -3.58
C ASP A 37 13.09 -0.49 -4.34
N LEU A 38 13.25 -1.82 -4.44
CA LEU A 38 12.26 -2.71 -5.04
C LEU A 38 10.97 -2.77 -4.23
N ALA A 39 11.07 -2.73 -2.91
CA ALA A 39 9.91 -2.70 -2.01
C ALA A 39 9.15 -1.38 -2.14
N ASP A 40 9.85 -0.25 -2.23
CA ASP A 40 9.25 1.08 -2.44
C ASP A 40 8.53 1.17 -3.78
N GLU A 41 9.14 0.67 -4.87
CA GLU A 41 8.46 0.57 -6.17
C GLU A 41 7.20 -0.32 -6.10
N GLY A 42 7.26 -1.41 -5.32
CA GLY A 42 6.12 -2.28 -5.05
C GLY A 42 4.99 -1.57 -4.33
N GLY A 43 5.31 -0.81 -3.28
CA GLY A 43 4.37 0.01 -2.54
C GLY A 43 3.70 1.07 -3.41
N ALA A 44 4.47 1.77 -4.24
CA ALA A 44 3.93 2.77 -5.17
C ALA A 44 2.94 2.15 -6.18
N ARG A 45 3.21 0.94 -6.68
CA ARG A 45 2.27 0.21 -7.54
C ARG A 45 0.98 -0.16 -6.82
N ILE A 46 1.06 -0.55 -5.54
CA ILE A 46 -0.12 -0.87 -4.72
C ILE A 46 -1.03 0.35 -4.59
N VAL A 47 -0.47 1.55 -4.33
CA VAL A 47 -1.24 2.80 -4.26
C VAL A 47 -2.04 3.04 -5.53
N SER A 48 -1.49 2.71 -6.71
CA SER A 48 -2.17 2.89 -7.99
C SER A 48 -3.34 1.93 -8.26
N LEU A 49 -3.46 0.85 -7.48
CA LEU A 49 -4.52 -0.15 -7.60
C LEU A 49 -5.71 0.13 -6.67
N LEU A 50 -5.51 0.97 -5.66
CA LEU A 50 -6.49 1.30 -4.64
C LEU A 50 -7.33 2.52 -5.07
N LYS A 51 -8.58 2.56 -4.63
CA LYS A 51 -9.48 3.71 -4.81
C LYS A 51 -9.21 4.75 -3.73
N ASP A 52 -9.64 5.98 -3.96
CA ASP A 52 -9.50 7.08 -3.00
C ASP A 52 -10.21 6.82 -1.66
N SER A 53 -11.24 5.98 -1.64
CA SER A 53 -11.96 5.55 -0.43
C SER A 53 -11.30 4.39 0.32
N ASP A 54 -10.29 3.75 -0.26
CA ASP A 54 -9.53 2.69 0.40
C ASP A 54 -8.51 3.30 1.37
N GLN A 55 -8.11 2.53 2.37
CA GLN A 55 -7.13 2.92 3.38
C GLN A 55 -5.79 2.22 3.15
N LEU A 56 -4.70 2.94 3.38
CA LEU A 56 -3.34 2.42 3.27
C LEU A 56 -2.53 2.78 4.51
N GLY A 57 -1.77 1.81 5.02
CA GLY A 57 -0.75 2.00 6.04
C GLY A 57 0.54 1.27 5.67
N ALA A 58 1.67 1.71 6.22
CA ALA A 58 2.94 1.02 6.08
C ALA A 58 3.68 0.92 7.42
N LEU A 59 4.13 -0.30 7.76
CA LEU A 59 4.95 -0.61 8.92
C LEU A 59 6.36 -0.97 8.47
N ALA A 60 7.36 -0.31 9.06
CA ALA A 60 8.75 -0.73 8.95
C ALA A 60 9.11 -1.58 10.18
N VAL A 61 9.70 -2.75 9.95
CA VAL A 61 10.07 -3.70 11.01
C VAL A 61 11.57 -3.92 11.02
N ASP A 62 12.22 -3.53 12.10
CA ASP A 62 13.61 -3.90 12.41
C ASP A 62 13.63 -4.90 13.59
N SER A 63 13.83 -4.41 14.82
CA SER A 63 13.61 -5.13 16.08
C SER A 63 12.21 -4.88 16.64
N VAL A 64 11.60 -3.72 16.33
CA VAL A 64 10.26 -3.33 16.81
C VAL A 64 9.49 -2.71 15.64
N PRO A 65 8.22 -3.09 15.41
CA PRO A 65 7.41 -2.49 14.35
C PRO A 65 7.17 -1.00 14.62
N LYS A 66 7.36 -0.16 13.60
CA LYS A 66 7.08 1.28 13.63
C LYS A 66 6.25 1.68 12.42
N TRP A 67 5.30 2.58 12.59
CA TRP A 67 4.58 3.18 11.47
C TRP A 67 5.55 4.02 10.65
N ALA A 68 5.74 3.62 9.39
CA ALA A 68 6.38 4.46 8.37
C ALA A 68 5.33 5.40 7.74
N PHE A 69 4.10 4.92 7.66
CA PHE A 69 2.93 5.68 7.22
C PHE A 69 1.71 5.14 7.98
N GLU A 70 1.03 6.00 8.74
CA GLU A 70 -0.15 5.58 9.51
C GLU A 70 -1.29 5.16 8.59
N LEU A 71 -2.16 4.27 9.08
CA LEU A 71 -3.32 3.83 8.32
C LEU A 71 -4.29 5.01 8.14
N GLN A 72 -4.40 5.50 6.90
CA GLN A 72 -5.31 6.59 6.54
C GLN A 72 -5.97 6.35 5.18
N HIS A 73 -7.07 7.06 4.91
CA HIS A 73 -7.70 7.02 3.60
C HIS A 73 -6.80 7.66 2.53
N LEU A 74 -6.85 7.14 1.30
CA LEU A 74 -6.04 7.67 0.21
C LEU A 74 -6.51 9.05 -0.30
N ASN A 75 -7.75 9.44 -0.02
CA ASN A 75 -8.24 10.81 -0.22
C ASN A 75 -7.73 11.80 0.84
N ASP A 76 -7.36 11.32 2.02
CA ASP A 76 -6.76 12.10 3.10
C ASP A 76 -5.24 12.27 2.90
N LYS A 77 -4.81 12.57 1.66
CA LYS A 77 -3.41 12.89 1.30
C LYS A 77 -2.88 14.20 1.94
N GLN A 78 -3.46 14.64 3.04
CA GLN A 78 -3.08 15.84 3.77
C GLN A 78 -2.17 15.44 4.95
N GLN A 79 -0.87 15.34 4.69
CA GLN A 79 0.22 15.82 5.57
C GLN A 79 1.60 15.62 4.94
#